data_AF-A0A7W8NQ81-F1
#
_entry.id   AF-A0A7W8NQ81-F1
#
_cell.length_a   1.000
_cell.length_b   1.000
_cell.length_c   1.000
_cell.angle_alpha   90.00
_cell.angle_beta   90.00
_cell.angle_gamma   90.00
#
_symmetry.space_group_name_H-M   'P 1'
#
loop_
_entity.id
_entity.type
_entity.pdbx_description
1 polymer ?
#
loop_
_entity_poly.entity_id
_entity_poly.type
_entity_poly.pdbx_seq_one_letter_code
_entity_poly.pdbx_strand_id
1 'polypeptide(L)'
;MNDAAPAPLSLLRSGHIGQLHTFLNGRQGQFEAGEIGERDLLSAFQPFDSSDLTLAEGFRSWLSEHPDAYAPHVAMAAWFLGRGWEARGHMTSNLVSDQGWRALQHFLAQADAFAHRATTLTANPLVAATILGRVSGTRGCDLTLDDVQRQAYPEWFTRGVHDNPGSYTLRRLMLLNLRAEWGGSEEHMLTFVRQQQEARLLSDMDVQRLWAEFHSHVSHHALHFANDPVLGVERARLAADLHPAQSEQLFIALSHARAVTAERLEALRRFLTAAEQDDTITPHGNFAWALHNSGDWALPETPRIGALLTRAAGAGDPDAAVMLGRLQLTHPNWRLPDALPLLKAARDQGHTEAAETIVYLRGLVTHPTESDAAQKRDDILQAANLMSGEMSWEVYRQYDDYERQFALEPRQKYRYLHRAADAGDNDARLELAQQLRAGNVELGEDDVLRPVDTAPLQGSLDYAKHLLERAAGSGHAASGKVLKKTSDRDWQAATARRPALRPMSHVPAPARSGFRLSWWHWLAGIAVVRLIASLFGHQW
;
A
#
# COMPACT_ATOMS: atom_id res chain seq x y z
N MET A 1 -33.15 22.07 -6.13
CA MET A 1 -31.82 22.07 -5.48
C MET A 1 -31.45 20.61 -5.35
N ASN A 2 -30.44 20.14 -6.08
CA ASN A 2 -29.95 18.78 -5.91
C ASN A 2 -29.15 18.77 -4.62
N ASP A 3 -29.72 18.24 -3.53
CA ASP A 3 -28.97 17.98 -2.31
C ASP A 3 -27.87 16.97 -2.67
N ALA A 4 -26.62 17.37 -2.51
CA ALA A 4 -25.48 16.49 -2.73
C ALA A 4 -25.65 15.24 -1.85
N ALA A 5 -25.36 14.07 -2.41
CA ALA A 5 -25.41 12.83 -1.64
C ALA A 5 -24.54 12.98 -0.37
N PRO A 6 -25.03 12.50 0.80
CA PRO A 6 -24.27 12.63 2.04
C PRO A 6 -22.94 11.89 1.93
N ALA A 7 -21.85 12.49 2.43
CA ALA A 7 -20.54 11.85 2.47
C ALA A 7 -20.48 10.80 3.60
N PRO A 8 -20.46 9.48 3.32
CA PRO A 8 -20.66 8.44 4.33
C PRO A 8 -19.65 8.48 5.48
N LEU A 9 -18.36 8.70 5.17
CA LEU A 9 -17.31 8.83 6.18
C LEU A 9 -17.49 10.04 7.09
N SER A 10 -18.03 11.14 6.55
CA SER A 10 -18.30 12.35 7.34
C SER A 10 -19.39 12.07 8.38
N LEU A 11 -20.48 11.41 7.97
CA LEU A 11 -21.54 10.99 8.88
C LEU A 11 -21.04 10.03 9.96
N LEU A 12 -20.21 9.06 9.58
CA LEU A 12 -19.61 8.10 10.53
C LEU A 12 -18.74 8.83 11.57
N ARG A 13 -17.83 9.71 11.11
CA ARG A 13 -16.89 10.45 11.97
C ARG A 13 -17.58 11.42 12.92
N SER A 14 -18.69 12.02 12.47
CA SER A 14 -19.46 12.98 13.26
C SER A 14 -20.57 12.34 14.12
N GLY A 15 -20.68 11.00 14.13
CA GLY A 15 -21.65 10.28 14.94
C GLY A 15 -23.11 10.37 14.45
N HIS A 16 -23.35 10.78 13.21
CA HIS A 16 -24.69 10.81 12.60
C HIS A 16 -25.12 9.42 12.11
N ILE A 17 -25.07 8.43 13.01
CA ILE A 17 -25.23 7.00 12.71
C ILE A 17 -26.59 6.70 12.07
N GLY A 18 -27.69 7.27 12.57
CA GLY A 18 -29.02 7.05 12.00
C GLY A 18 -29.16 7.51 10.55
N GLN A 19 -28.55 8.64 10.18
CA GLN A 19 -28.56 9.14 8.80
C GLN A 19 -27.72 8.23 7.88
N LEU A 20 -26.52 7.84 8.34
CA LEU A 20 -25.66 6.92 7.61
C LEU A 20 -26.33 5.57 7.35
N HIS A 21 -26.93 5.01 8.41
CA HIS A 21 -27.64 3.74 8.36
C HIS A 21 -28.82 3.79 7.37
N THR A 22 -29.64 4.84 7.45
CA THR A 22 -30.78 5.03 6.54
C THR A 22 -30.31 5.15 5.09
N PHE A 23 -29.27 5.92 4.83
CA PHE A 23 -28.73 6.10 3.49
C PHE A 23 -28.23 4.77 2.88
N LEU A 24 -27.37 4.04 3.58
CA LEU A 24 -26.74 2.83 3.03
C LEU A 24 -27.69 1.64 2.93
N ASN A 25 -28.58 1.43 3.91
CA ASN A 25 -29.61 0.40 3.77
C ASN A 25 -30.64 0.77 2.71
N GLY A 26 -30.94 2.07 2.54
CA GLY A 26 -31.73 2.56 1.41
C GLY A 26 -31.11 2.18 0.08
N ARG A 27 -29.80 2.41 -0.11
CA ARG A 27 -29.08 2.01 -1.32
C ARG A 27 -29.10 0.50 -1.56
N GLN A 28 -28.87 -0.31 -0.52
CA GLN A 28 -28.96 -1.77 -0.62
C GLN A 28 -30.38 -2.22 -1.03
N GLY A 29 -31.42 -1.67 -0.41
CA GLY A 29 -32.81 -1.97 -0.75
C GLY A 29 -33.18 -1.56 -2.18
N GLN A 30 -32.73 -0.39 -2.63
CA GLN A 30 -32.89 0.07 -4.02
C GLN A 30 -32.23 -0.89 -5.01
N PHE A 31 -31.03 -1.39 -4.70
CA PHE A 31 -30.34 -2.36 -5.53
C PHE A 31 -31.09 -3.69 -5.62
N GLU A 32 -31.57 -4.21 -4.48
CA GLU A 32 -32.37 -5.43 -4.42
C GLU A 32 -33.71 -5.31 -5.18
N ALA A 33 -34.29 -4.11 -5.20
CA ALA A 33 -35.48 -3.79 -5.98
C ALA A 33 -35.18 -3.53 -7.48
N GLY A 34 -33.91 -3.49 -7.89
CA GLY A 34 -33.50 -3.18 -9.26
C GLY A 34 -33.62 -1.70 -9.65
N GLU A 35 -33.73 -0.80 -8.69
CA GLU A 35 -33.87 0.65 -8.91
C GLU A 35 -32.54 1.35 -9.21
N ILE A 36 -31.43 0.80 -8.70
CA ILE A 36 -30.07 1.27 -8.97
C ILE A 36 -29.18 0.13 -9.46
N GLY A 37 -28.12 0.47 -10.19
CA GLY A 37 -27.18 -0.52 -10.72
C GLY A 37 -26.06 -0.89 -9.72
N GLU A 38 -25.27 -1.90 -10.10
CA GLU A 38 -24.06 -2.32 -9.36
C GLU A 38 -23.10 -1.14 -9.08
N ARG A 39 -22.85 -0.27 -10.09
CA ARG A 39 -21.93 0.87 -9.96
C ARG A 39 -22.37 1.83 -8.84
N ASP A 40 -23.66 2.14 -8.77
CA ASP A 40 -24.20 3.07 -7.78
C ASP A 40 -24.12 2.48 -6.36
N LEU A 41 -24.44 1.19 -6.21
CA LEU A 41 -24.31 0.49 -4.94
C LEU A 41 -22.86 0.45 -4.46
N LEU A 42 -21.93 0.02 -5.32
CA LEU A 42 -20.52 -0.07 -4.95
C LEU A 42 -19.93 1.30 -4.63
N SER A 43 -20.28 2.34 -5.39
CA SER A 43 -19.85 3.71 -5.12
C SER A 43 -20.31 4.21 -3.74
N ALA A 44 -21.50 3.82 -3.28
CA ALA A 44 -21.97 4.19 -1.94
C ALA A 44 -21.14 3.58 -0.80
N PHE A 45 -20.54 2.40 -1.01
CA PHE A 45 -19.71 1.70 -0.03
C PHE A 45 -18.20 1.90 -0.23
N GLN A 46 -17.75 2.33 -1.41
CA GLN A 46 -16.34 2.55 -1.74
C GLN A 46 -15.59 3.41 -0.72
N PRO A 47 -16.16 4.49 -0.12
CA PRO A 47 -15.42 5.29 0.86
C PRO A 47 -14.92 4.50 2.07
N PHE A 48 -15.50 3.34 2.39
CA PHE A 48 -15.04 2.48 3.47
C PHE A 48 -13.83 1.62 3.11
N ASP A 49 -13.39 1.60 1.86
CA ASP A 49 -12.09 1.04 1.44
C ASP A 49 -10.93 1.97 1.84
N SER A 50 -10.93 2.34 3.12
CA SER A 50 -10.04 3.34 3.71
C SER A 50 -9.28 2.70 4.87
N SER A 51 -8.06 3.19 5.12
CA SER A 51 -7.28 2.87 6.31
C SER A 51 -7.48 3.87 7.46
N ASP A 52 -8.45 4.80 7.35
CA ASP A 52 -8.64 5.91 8.29
C ASP A 52 -8.87 5.44 9.74
N LEU A 53 -7.89 5.72 10.61
CA LEU A 53 -7.89 5.35 12.02
C LEU A 53 -8.98 6.07 12.83
N THR A 54 -9.44 7.23 12.36
CA THR A 54 -10.44 8.06 13.05
C THR A 54 -11.85 7.46 13.02
N LEU A 55 -12.08 6.44 12.19
CA LEU A 55 -13.39 5.82 12.02
C LEU A 55 -13.72 4.78 13.10
N ALA A 56 -12.75 4.33 13.89
CA ALA A 56 -12.89 3.21 14.81
C ALA A 56 -14.03 3.40 15.84
N GLU A 57 -14.18 4.60 16.40
CA GLU A 57 -15.23 4.88 17.37
C GLU A 57 -16.61 4.92 16.69
N GLY A 58 -16.72 5.57 15.53
CA GLY A 58 -17.97 5.63 14.77
C GLY A 58 -18.47 4.23 14.40
N PHE A 59 -17.56 3.34 13.98
CA PHE A 59 -17.91 1.95 13.70
C PHE A 59 -18.39 1.18 14.95
N ARG A 60 -17.76 1.41 16.11
CA ARG A 60 -18.19 0.77 17.37
C ARG A 60 -19.61 1.19 17.74
N SER A 61 -19.91 2.48 17.68
CA SER A 61 -21.25 3.01 17.92
C SER A 61 -22.26 2.45 16.91
N TRP A 62 -21.90 2.43 15.62
CA TRP A 62 -22.79 1.94 14.57
C TRP A 62 -23.16 0.46 14.73
N LEU A 63 -22.18 -0.41 15.02
CA LEU A 63 -22.44 -1.82 15.29
C LEU A 63 -23.21 -2.05 16.60
N SER A 64 -23.00 -1.21 17.61
CA SER A 64 -23.77 -1.30 18.87
C SER A 64 -25.24 -0.93 18.69
N GLU A 65 -25.54 0.07 17.87
CA GLU A 65 -26.91 0.51 17.58
C GLU A 65 -27.63 -0.42 16.60
N HIS A 66 -26.89 -1.05 15.68
CA HIS A 66 -27.44 -1.87 14.60
C HIS A 66 -26.68 -3.21 14.43
N PRO A 67 -26.69 -4.11 15.43
CA PRO A 67 -25.86 -5.32 15.47
C PRO A 67 -26.22 -6.39 14.43
N ASP A 68 -27.37 -6.30 13.78
CA ASP A 68 -27.84 -7.26 12.78
C ASP A 68 -28.12 -6.62 11.41
N ALA A 69 -27.61 -5.41 11.17
CA ALA A 69 -27.80 -4.72 9.90
C ALA A 69 -26.67 -5.01 8.91
N TYR A 70 -27.00 -5.15 7.63
CA TYR A 70 -26.04 -5.41 6.55
C TYR A 70 -24.97 -4.32 6.41
N ALA A 71 -25.40 -3.06 6.29
CA ALA A 71 -24.50 -1.93 6.01
C ALA A 71 -23.30 -1.79 6.97
N PRO A 72 -23.45 -1.80 8.31
CA PRO A 72 -22.29 -1.67 9.21
C PRO A 72 -21.30 -2.84 9.10
N HIS A 73 -21.76 -4.06 8.83
CA HIS A 73 -20.86 -5.21 8.68
C HIS A 73 -20.02 -5.12 7.42
N VAL A 74 -20.64 -4.76 6.29
CA VAL A 74 -19.91 -4.57 5.02
C VAL A 74 -18.93 -3.42 5.11
N ALA A 75 -19.35 -2.28 5.65
CA ALA A 75 -18.48 -1.12 5.81
C ALA A 75 -17.28 -1.42 6.73
N MET A 76 -17.50 -2.16 7.82
CA MET A 76 -16.43 -2.62 8.71
C MET A 76 -15.48 -3.59 8.01
N ALA A 77 -16.01 -4.51 7.19
CA ALA A 77 -15.19 -5.45 6.43
C ALA A 77 -14.28 -4.73 5.42
N ALA A 78 -14.81 -3.73 4.71
CA ALA A 78 -14.05 -2.90 3.78
C ALA A 78 -12.96 -2.10 4.52
N TRP A 79 -13.27 -1.52 5.68
CA TRP A 79 -12.31 -0.78 6.48
C TRP A 79 -11.16 -1.68 6.98
N PHE A 80 -11.48 -2.89 7.49
CA PHE A 80 -10.43 -3.83 7.87
C PHE A 80 -9.58 -4.27 6.69
N LEU A 81 -10.16 -4.48 5.51
CA LEU A 81 -9.39 -4.79 4.31
C LEU A 81 -8.42 -3.64 3.96
N GLY A 82 -8.89 -2.39 3.97
CA GLY A 82 -8.04 -1.20 3.76
C GLY A 82 -6.92 -1.10 4.80
N ARG A 83 -7.22 -1.34 6.08
CA ARG A 83 -6.24 -1.41 7.18
C ARG A 83 -5.19 -2.49 6.98
N GLY A 84 -5.59 -3.64 6.43
CA GLY A 84 -4.68 -4.73 6.08
C GLY A 84 -3.64 -4.31 5.03
N TRP A 85 -4.10 -3.67 3.96
CA TRP A 85 -3.22 -3.19 2.89
C TRP A 85 -2.29 -2.05 3.34
N GLU A 86 -2.79 -1.10 4.13
CA GLU A 86 -1.94 -0.06 4.75
C GLU A 86 -0.84 -0.70 5.60
N ALA A 87 -1.20 -1.64 6.48
CA ALA A 87 -0.25 -2.27 7.38
C ALA A 87 0.80 -3.13 6.65
N ARG A 88 0.43 -3.75 5.53
CA ARG A 88 1.36 -4.45 4.63
C ARG A 88 2.32 -3.47 3.95
N GLY A 89 1.82 -2.29 3.60
CA GLY A 89 2.49 -1.31 2.75
C GLY A 89 2.56 -1.74 1.27
N HIS A 90 3.24 -0.92 0.47
CA HIS A 90 3.30 -1.05 -0.99
C HIS A 90 4.49 -1.89 -1.50
N MET A 91 5.16 -2.63 -0.61
CA MET A 91 6.31 -3.46 -0.97
C MET A 91 5.91 -4.73 -1.72
N THR A 92 6.82 -5.31 -2.50
CA THR A 92 6.65 -6.66 -3.06
C THR A 92 6.68 -7.71 -1.94
N SER A 93 6.06 -8.87 -2.14
CA SER A 93 5.86 -9.90 -1.09
C SER A 93 7.16 -10.31 -0.37
N ASN A 94 8.28 -10.39 -1.09
CA ASN A 94 9.60 -10.72 -0.55
C ASN A 94 10.23 -9.60 0.30
N LEU A 95 9.69 -8.38 0.23
CA LEU A 95 10.15 -7.18 0.94
C LEU A 95 9.17 -6.72 2.03
N VAL A 96 7.97 -7.31 2.11
CA VAL A 96 7.03 -7.05 3.21
C VAL A 96 7.67 -7.52 4.52
N SER A 97 7.55 -6.67 5.54
CA SER A 97 8.03 -6.95 6.90
C SER A 97 7.25 -8.09 7.55
N ASP A 98 7.86 -8.73 8.55
CA ASP A 98 7.16 -9.78 9.33
C ASP A 98 5.95 -9.18 10.06
N GLN A 99 6.09 -7.95 10.56
CA GLN A 99 4.99 -7.17 11.13
C GLN A 99 3.90 -6.89 10.08
N GLY A 100 4.26 -6.46 8.88
CA GLY A 100 3.31 -6.18 7.80
C GLY A 100 2.51 -7.43 7.42
N TRP A 101 3.16 -8.59 7.35
CA TRP A 101 2.49 -9.86 7.11
C TRP A 101 1.53 -10.25 8.25
N ARG A 102 1.97 -10.17 9.51
CA ARG A 102 1.10 -10.47 10.67
C ARG A 102 -0.10 -9.54 10.72
N ALA A 103 0.11 -8.24 10.52
CA ALA A 103 -0.95 -7.25 10.55
C ALA A 103 -1.94 -7.45 9.38
N LEU A 104 -1.44 -7.70 8.17
CA LEU A 104 -2.28 -8.05 7.03
C LEU A 104 -3.16 -9.26 7.34
N GLN A 105 -2.60 -10.37 7.81
CA GLN A 105 -3.38 -11.57 8.12
C GLN A 105 -4.41 -11.34 9.22
N HIS A 106 -4.05 -10.60 10.27
CA HIS A 106 -4.97 -10.22 11.34
C HIS A 106 -6.17 -9.41 10.82
N PHE A 107 -5.93 -8.45 9.95
CA PHE A 107 -7.00 -7.62 9.38
C PHE A 107 -7.81 -8.36 8.32
N LEU A 108 -7.19 -9.22 7.50
CA LEU A 108 -7.90 -10.08 6.56
C LEU A 108 -8.84 -11.04 7.29
N ALA A 109 -8.44 -11.62 8.43
CA ALA A 109 -9.32 -12.48 9.23
C ALA A 109 -10.55 -11.72 9.75
N GLN A 110 -10.40 -10.46 10.15
CA GLN A 110 -11.52 -9.62 10.57
C GLN A 110 -12.43 -9.23 9.39
N ALA A 111 -11.84 -8.79 8.27
CA ALA A 111 -12.59 -8.46 7.06
C ALA A 111 -13.42 -9.65 6.57
N ASP A 112 -12.82 -10.84 6.55
CA ASP A 112 -13.46 -12.13 6.21
C ASP A 112 -14.68 -12.41 7.11
N ALA A 113 -14.49 -12.34 8.43
CA ALA A 113 -15.57 -12.60 9.39
C ALA A 113 -16.76 -11.63 9.24
N PHE A 114 -16.49 -10.33 9.09
CA PHE A 114 -17.53 -9.32 8.91
C PHE A 114 -18.25 -9.47 7.55
N ALA A 115 -17.50 -9.74 6.48
CA ALA A 115 -18.09 -9.94 5.16
C ALA A 115 -18.95 -11.21 5.11
N HIS A 116 -18.49 -12.33 5.68
CA HIS A 116 -19.30 -13.54 5.79
C HIS A 116 -20.58 -13.31 6.60
N ARG A 117 -20.50 -12.60 7.73
CA ARG A 117 -21.72 -12.22 8.47
C ARG A 117 -22.67 -11.42 7.59
N ALA A 118 -22.18 -10.43 6.85
CA ALA A 118 -22.99 -9.62 5.95
C ALA A 118 -23.72 -10.44 4.86
N THR A 119 -23.11 -11.52 4.34
CA THR A 119 -23.78 -12.39 3.36
C THR A 119 -25.06 -13.07 3.87
N THR A 120 -25.30 -13.06 5.18
CA THR A 120 -26.49 -13.64 5.82
C THR A 120 -27.58 -12.62 6.13
N LEU A 121 -27.30 -11.32 5.95
CA LEU A 121 -28.15 -10.22 6.42
C LEU A 121 -29.01 -9.57 5.33
N THR A 122 -28.86 -10.00 4.07
CA THR A 122 -29.56 -9.41 2.92
C THR A 122 -29.76 -10.48 1.83
N ALA A 123 -30.74 -10.28 0.95
CA ALA A 123 -31.06 -11.25 -0.10
C ALA A 123 -30.05 -11.23 -1.24
N ASN A 124 -29.43 -10.08 -1.52
CA ASN A 124 -28.41 -9.92 -2.55
C ASN A 124 -27.14 -9.23 -2.00
N PRO A 125 -26.20 -9.99 -1.40
CA PRO A 125 -25.04 -9.44 -0.69
C PRO A 125 -23.87 -9.08 -1.62
N LEU A 126 -24.12 -8.38 -2.73
CA LEU A 126 -23.10 -8.10 -3.76
C LEU A 126 -21.83 -7.46 -3.19
N VAL A 127 -21.95 -6.44 -2.34
CA VAL A 127 -20.78 -5.74 -1.76
C VAL A 127 -20.00 -6.65 -0.80
N ALA A 128 -20.67 -7.51 -0.04
CA ALA A 128 -19.98 -8.49 0.79
C ALA A 128 -19.22 -9.52 -0.06
N ALA A 129 -19.81 -9.98 -1.17
CA ALA A 129 -19.16 -10.90 -2.11
C ALA A 129 -17.91 -10.28 -2.76
N THR A 130 -17.94 -8.99 -3.12
CA THR A 130 -16.75 -8.30 -3.65
C THR A 130 -15.64 -8.18 -2.61
N ILE A 131 -15.96 -7.91 -1.35
CA ILE A 131 -14.97 -7.88 -0.26
C ILE A 131 -14.37 -9.27 -0.03
N LEU A 132 -15.17 -10.34 0.01
CA LEU A 132 -14.67 -11.72 0.11
C LEU A 132 -13.75 -12.07 -1.05
N GLY A 133 -14.10 -11.67 -2.28
CA GLY A 133 -13.23 -11.85 -3.45
C GLY A 133 -11.89 -11.14 -3.32
N ARG A 134 -11.87 -9.90 -2.78
CA ARG A 134 -10.62 -9.15 -2.51
C ARG A 134 -9.80 -9.76 -1.37
N VAL A 135 -10.45 -10.24 -0.31
CA VAL A 135 -9.78 -10.95 0.79
C VAL A 135 -9.13 -12.24 0.26
N SER A 136 -9.86 -13.03 -0.52
CA SER A 136 -9.35 -14.22 -1.21
C SER A 136 -8.17 -13.87 -2.12
N GLY A 137 -8.30 -12.84 -2.96
CA GLY A 137 -7.24 -12.39 -3.86
C GLY A 137 -5.96 -11.99 -3.14
N THR A 138 -6.08 -11.30 -2.00
CA THR A 138 -4.93 -10.92 -1.17
C THR A 138 -4.17 -12.12 -0.60
N ARG A 139 -4.87 -13.23 -0.34
CA ARG A 139 -4.25 -14.49 0.13
C ARG A 139 -3.56 -15.27 -1.01
N GLY A 140 -3.92 -14.97 -2.25
CA GLY A 140 -3.45 -15.67 -3.45
C GLY A 140 -4.50 -16.62 -4.03
N CYS A 141 -4.18 -17.13 -5.21
CA CYS A 141 -4.94 -18.09 -6.00
C CYS A 141 -4.45 -19.50 -5.71
N ASP A 142 -5.38 -20.36 -5.31
CA ASP A 142 -5.20 -21.79 -5.12
C ASP A 142 -5.89 -22.62 -6.22
N LEU A 143 -6.56 -21.97 -7.17
CA LEU A 143 -7.23 -22.63 -8.28
C LEU A 143 -6.22 -23.21 -9.28
N THR A 144 -6.47 -24.46 -9.68
CA THR A 144 -5.77 -25.07 -10.80
C THR A 144 -6.44 -24.70 -12.12
N LEU A 145 -5.73 -24.92 -13.24
CA LEU A 145 -6.29 -24.67 -14.57
C LEU A 145 -7.51 -25.57 -14.83
N ASP A 146 -7.48 -26.79 -14.31
CA ASP A 146 -8.55 -27.77 -14.41
C ASP A 146 -9.81 -27.30 -13.64
N ASP A 147 -9.63 -26.66 -12.48
CA ASP A 147 -10.73 -26.03 -11.74
C ASP A 147 -11.38 -24.91 -12.57
N VAL A 148 -10.57 -24.03 -13.17
CA VAL A 148 -11.07 -22.96 -14.04
C VAL A 148 -11.78 -23.52 -15.27
N GLN A 149 -11.22 -24.55 -15.93
CA GLN A 149 -11.83 -25.22 -17.08
C GLN A 149 -13.19 -25.82 -16.74
N ARG A 150 -13.34 -26.40 -15.54
CA ARG A 150 -14.61 -26.95 -15.05
C ARG A 150 -15.53 -25.91 -14.39
N GLN A 151 -15.12 -24.64 -14.35
CA GLN A 151 -15.84 -23.56 -13.68
C GLN A 151 -16.06 -23.82 -12.17
N ALA A 152 -15.13 -24.56 -11.54
CA ALA A 152 -15.12 -24.85 -10.11
C ALA A 152 -14.57 -23.66 -9.31
N TYR A 153 -15.30 -22.55 -9.34
CA TYR A 153 -14.89 -21.30 -8.69
C TYR A 153 -15.22 -21.26 -7.19
N PRO A 154 -14.48 -20.46 -6.39
CA PRO A 154 -14.77 -20.22 -4.98
C PRO A 154 -16.21 -19.74 -4.74
N GLU A 155 -16.74 -20.06 -3.55
CA GLU A 155 -18.14 -19.78 -3.19
C GLU A 155 -18.52 -18.30 -3.37
N TRP A 156 -17.65 -17.37 -2.94
CA TRP A 156 -17.92 -15.93 -3.05
C TRP A 156 -18.22 -15.51 -4.49
N PHE A 157 -17.57 -16.14 -5.47
CA PHE A 157 -17.80 -15.87 -6.88
C PHE A 157 -19.04 -16.59 -7.38
N THR A 158 -19.11 -17.91 -7.20
CA THR A 158 -20.20 -18.76 -7.69
C THR A 158 -21.56 -18.28 -7.19
N ARG A 159 -21.66 -17.99 -5.89
CA ARG A 159 -22.87 -17.43 -5.29
C ARG A 159 -23.12 -15.99 -5.71
N GLY A 160 -22.07 -15.16 -5.71
CA GLY A 160 -22.19 -13.76 -6.12
C GLY A 160 -22.73 -13.58 -7.54
N VAL A 161 -22.23 -14.37 -8.52
CA VAL A 161 -22.70 -14.32 -9.92
C VAL A 161 -24.00 -15.08 -10.15
N HIS A 162 -24.37 -16.03 -9.27
CA HIS A 162 -25.71 -16.60 -9.29
C HIS A 162 -26.76 -15.52 -8.97
N ASP A 163 -26.51 -14.73 -7.93
CA ASP A 163 -27.43 -13.66 -7.51
C ASP A 163 -27.32 -12.43 -8.43
N ASN A 164 -26.17 -12.24 -9.08
CA ASN A 164 -25.87 -11.11 -9.97
C ASN A 164 -25.25 -11.57 -11.29
N PRO A 165 -26.02 -12.22 -12.19
CA PRO A 165 -25.48 -12.83 -13.40
C PRO A 165 -24.78 -11.84 -14.33
N GLY A 166 -25.20 -10.57 -14.34
CA GLY A 166 -24.58 -9.50 -15.13
C GLY A 166 -23.47 -8.71 -14.42
N SER A 167 -23.02 -9.12 -13.22
CA SER A 167 -21.98 -8.38 -12.49
C SER A 167 -20.65 -8.40 -13.24
N TYR A 168 -20.21 -7.22 -13.70
CA TYR A 168 -18.88 -7.01 -14.24
C TYR A 168 -17.85 -7.03 -13.10
N THR A 169 -18.18 -6.44 -11.95
CA THR A 169 -17.24 -6.29 -10.83
C THR A 169 -16.78 -7.63 -10.28
N LEU A 170 -17.68 -8.60 -10.07
CA LEU A 170 -17.31 -9.94 -9.60
C LEU A 170 -16.40 -10.66 -10.59
N ARG A 171 -16.67 -10.51 -11.90
CA ARG A 171 -15.83 -11.12 -12.96
C ARG A 171 -14.47 -10.48 -13.06
N ARG A 172 -14.40 -9.15 -12.95
CA ARG A 172 -13.13 -8.42 -12.87
C ARG A 172 -12.32 -8.86 -11.66
N LEU A 173 -12.94 -9.04 -10.49
CA LEU A 173 -12.26 -9.53 -9.29
C LEU A 173 -11.77 -10.98 -9.44
N MET A 174 -12.54 -11.86 -10.05
CA MET A 174 -12.07 -13.22 -10.35
C MET A 174 -10.86 -13.19 -11.30
N LEU A 175 -10.93 -12.39 -12.36
CA LEU A 175 -9.80 -12.21 -13.28
C LEU A 175 -8.55 -11.70 -12.56
N LEU A 176 -8.69 -10.74 -11.63
CA LEU A 176 -7.59 -10.24 -10.81
C LEU A 176 -6.97 -11.35 -9.96
N ASN A 177 -7.78 -12.23 -9.37
CA ASN A 177 -7.30 -13.34 -8.55
C ASN A 177 -6.51 -14.37 -9.38
N LEU A 178 -6.84 -14.55 -10.66
CA LEU A 178 -6.18 -15.51 -11.56
C LEU A 178 -4.82 -15.03 -12.12
N ARG A 179 -4.30 -13.87 -11.69
CA ARG A 179 -2.99 -13.37 -12.14
C ARG A 179 -1.84 -14.25 -11.67
N ALA A 180 -0.78 -14.31 -12.47
CA ALA A 180 0.38 -15.17 -12.24
C ALA A 180 1.15 -14.86 -10.95
N GLU A 181 1.31 -13.58 -10.62
CA GLU A 181 1.94 -13.13 -9.36
C GLU A 181 1.14 -13.47 -8.10
N TRP A 182 -0.11 -13.91 -8.26
CA TRP A 182 -0.96 -14.41 -7.19
C TRP A 182 -1.12 -15.93 -7.22
N GLY A 183 -0.42 -16.66 -8.09
CA GLY A 183 -0.49 -18.14 -8.16
C GLY A 183 -1.30 -18.69 -9.34
N GLY A 184 -1.98 -17.82 -10.10
CA GLY A 184 -2.64 -18.20 -11.35
C GLY A 184 -1.68 -18.24 -12.55
N SER A 185 -2.20 -17.96 -13.75
CA SER A 185 -1.39 -17.84 -14.98
C SER A 185 -2.14 -17.10 -16.08
N GLU A 186 -1.44 -16.72 -17.16
CA GLU A 186 -2.08 -16.18 -18.37
C GLU A 186 -3.15 -17.15 -18.93
N GLU A 187 -2.91 -18.45 -18.85
CA GLU A 187 -3.85 -19.47 -19.33
C GLU A 187 -5.11 -19.56 -18.46
N HIS A 188 -4.98 -19.42 -17.13
CA HIS A 188 -6.15 -19.32 -16.24
C HIS A 188 -7.00 -18.12 -16.62
N MET A 189 -6.38 -16.94 -16.73
CA MET A 189 -7.07 -15.70 -17.08
C MET A 189 -7.73 -15.78 -18.47
N LEU A 190 -7.02 -16.30 -19.47
CA LEU A 190 -7.54 -16.44 -20.83
C LEU A 190 -8.74 -17.39 -20.89
N THR A 191 -8.63 -18.54 -20.21
CA THR A 191 -9.72 -19.51 -20.09
C THR A 191 -10.95 -18.87 -19.45
N PHE A 192 -10.74 -18.15 -18.35
CA PHE A 192 -11.80 -17.46 -17.63
C PHE A 192 -12.51 -16.43 -18.52
N VAL A 193 -11.78 -15.51 -19.18
CA VAL A 193 -12.38 -14.46 -20.00
C VAL A 193 -13.18 -15.05 -21.17
N ARG A 194 -12.69 -16.11 -21.81
CA ARG A 194 -13.42 -16.82 -22.88
C ARG A 194 -14.72 -17.41 -22.38
N GLN A 195 -14.71 -18.08 -21.22
CA GLN A 195 -15.94 -18.59 -20.61
C GLN A 195 -16.94 -17.47 -20.31
N GLN A 196 -16.48 -16.30 -19.83
CA GLN A 196 -17.38 -15.17 -19.57
C GLN A 196 -17.99 -14.61 -20.85
N GLN A 197 -17.22 -14.56 -21.95
CA GLN A 197 -17.72 -14.17 -23.26
C GLN A 197 -18.73 -15.18 -23.82
N GLU A 198 -18.46 -16.48 -23.69
CA GLU A 198 -19.33 -17.56 -24.18
C GLU A 198 -20.66 -17.63 -23.41
N ALA A 199 -20.64 -17.32 -22.10
CA ALA A 199 -21.84 -17.31 -21.26
C ALA A 199 -22.85 -16.22 -21.66
N ARG A 200 -22.41 -15.15 -22.34
CA ARG A 200 -23.26 -14.03 -22.82
C ARG A 200 -24.12 -13.38 -21.72
N LEU A 201 -23.59 -13.34 -20.49
CA LEU A 201 -24.25 -12.70 -19.35
C LEU A 201 -23.82 -11.23 -19.15
N LEU A 202 -22.67 -10.84 -19.73
CA LEU A 202 -22.19 -9.47 -19.74
C LEU A 202 -22.63 -8.73 -21.01
N SER A 203 -22.70 -7.41 -20.93
CA SER A 203 -22.83 -6.55 -22.12
C SER A 203 -21.58 -6.65 -23.01
N ASP A 204 -21.70 -6.37 -24.31
CA ASP A 204 -20.54 -6.37 -25.23
C ASP A 204 -19.44 -5.41 -24.74
N MET A 205 -19.84 -4.27 -24.18
CA MET A 205 -18.93 -3.30 -23.59
C MET A 205 -18.19 -3.87 -22.36
N ASP A 206 -18.88 -4.57 -21.46
CA ASP A 206 -18.24 -5.17 -20.28
C ASP A 206 -17.35 -6.37 -20.64
N VAL A 207 -17.70 -7.13 -21.69
CA VAL A 207 -16.80 -8.16 -22.25
C VAL A 207 -15.52 -7.51 -22.80
N GLN A 208 -15.64 -6.42 -23.56
CA GLN A 208 -14.47 -5.67 -24.05
C GLN A 208 -13.61 -5.12 -22.90
N ARG A 209 -14.24 -4.56 -21.86
CA ARG A 209 -13.53 -4.10 -20.65
C ARG A 209 -12.80 -5.25 -19.96
N LEU A 210 -13.42 -6.43 -19.84
CA LEU A 210 -12.79 -7.61 -19.24
C LEU A 210 -11.58 -8.11 -20.05
N TRP A 211 -11.66 -8.10 -21.38
CA TRP A 211 -10.51 -8.36 -22.26
C TRP A 211 -9.41 -7.32 -22.12
N ALA A 212 -9.77 -6.04 -21.95
CA ALA A 212 -8.81 -4.97 -21.72
C ALA A 212 -8.06 -5.18 -20.39
N GLU A 213 -8.76 -5.55 -19.31
CA GLU A 213 -8.15 -5.90 -18.02
C GLU A 213 -7.22 -7.11 -18.13
N PHE A 214 -7.61 -8.15 -18.86
CA PHE A 214 -6.75 -9.30 -19.12
C PHE A 214 -5.41 -8.88 -19.75
N HIS A 215 -5.47 -8.10 -20.83
CA HIS A 215 -4.26 -7.62 -21.50
C HIS A 215 -3.44 -6.68 -20.59
N SER A 216 -4.10 -5.83 -19.80
CA SER A 216 -3.44 -4.96 -18.82
C SER A 216 -2.67 -5.77 -17.76
N HIS A 217 -3.28 -6.84 -17.24
CA HIS A 217 -2.64 -7.73 -16.27
C HIS A 217 -1.47 -8.54 -16.87
N VAL A 218 -1.60 -9.05 -18.10
CA VAL A 218 -0.48 -9.72 -18.79
C VAL A 218 0.66 -8.72 -19.04
N SER A 219 0.34 -7.47 -19.42
CA SER A 219 1.34 -6.41 -19.56
C SER A 219 2.09 -6.17 -18.24
N HIS A 220 1.36 -5.99 -17.14
CA HIS A 220 1.94 -5.79 -15.82
C HIS A 220 2.88 -6.94 -15.43
N HIS A 221 2.44 -8.18 -15.62
CA HIS A 221 3.26 -9.36 -15.33
C HIS A 221 4.54 -9.38 -16.17
N ALA A 222 4.41 -9.16 -17.48
CA ALA A 222 5.54 -9.16 -18.41
C ALA A 222 6.60 -8.13 -17.99
N LEU A 223 6.18 -6.92 -17.62
CA LEU A 223 7.08 -5.84 -17.21
C LEU A 223 7.78 -6.11 -15.87
N HIS A 224 7.01 -6.44 -14.85
CA HIS A 224 7.51 -6.41 -13.47
C HIS A 224 8.05 -7.76 -12.96
N PHE A 225 7.67 -8.86 -13.60
CA PHE A 225 8.01 -10.21 -13.12
C PHE A 225 8.75 -11.03 -14.17
N ALA A 226 8.37 -10.96 -15.44
CA ALA A 226 9.05 -11.68 -16.52
C ALA A 226 10.23 -10.89 -17.14
N ASN A 227 10.32 -9.58 -16.86
CA ASN A 227 11.29 -8.67 -17.46
C ASN A 227 11.26 -8.70 -19.01
N ASP A 228 10.05 -8.77 -19.59
CA ASP A 228 9.77 -8.72 -21.02
C ASP A 228 9.05 -7.41 -21.39
N PRO A 229 9.80 -6.32 -21.67
CA PRO A 229 9.21 -5.04 -22.03
C PRO A 229 8.54 -5.03 -23.40
N VAL A 230 8.90 -5.95 -24.30
CA VAL A 230 8.32 -5.99 -25.65
C VAL A 230 6.89 -6.52 -25.56
N LEU A 231 6.70 -7.68 -24.92
CA LEU A 231 5.38 -8.23 -24.66
C LEU A 231 4.55 -7.28 -23.79
N GLY A 232 5.19 -6.65 -22.80
CA GLY A 232 4.55 -5.67 -21.92
C GLY A 232 3.90 -4.52 -22.70
N VAL A 233 4.61 -3.92 -23.67
CA VAL A 233 4.08 -2.84 -24.52
C VAL A 233 3.01 -3.36 -25.47
N GLU A 234 3.20 -4.51 -26.11
CA GLU A 234 2.21 -5.10 -27.01
C GLU A 234 0.85 -5.29 -26.31
N ARG A 235 0.87 -5.94 -25.14
CA ARG A 235 -0.34 -6.19 -24.35
C ARG A 235 -0.97 -4.90 -23.83
N ALA A 236 -0.17 -3.92 -23.42
CA ALA A 236 -0.72 -2.64 -22.98
C ALA A 236 -1.39 -1.85 -24.11
N ARG A 237 -0.88 -1.93 -25.34
CA ARG A 237 -1.53 -1.32 -26.53
C ARG A 237 -2.90 -1.94 -26.78
N LEU A 238 -2.98 -3.27 -26.79
CA LEU A 238 -4.25 -3.98 -26.94
C LEU A 238 -5.25 -3.58 -25.85
N ALA A 239 -4.81 -3.49 -24.60
CA ALA A 239 -5.65 -3.04 -23.49
C ALA A 239 -6.19 -1.61 -23.71
N ALA A 240 -5.33 -0.66 -24.07
CA ALA A 240 -5.71 0.73 -24.29
C ALA A 240 -6.66 0.89 -25.48
N ASP A 241 -6.49 0.10 -26.54
CA ASP A 241 -7.34 0.11 -27.73
C ASP A 241 -8.73 -0.45 -27.46
N LEU A 242 -8.86 -1.44 -26.58
CA LEU A 242 -10.15 -1.96 -26.13
C LEU A 242 -10.84 -1.03 -25.12
N HIS A 243 -10.08 -0.36 -24.26
CA HIS A 243 -10.62 0.52 -23.22
C HIS A 243 -9.66 1.68 -22.91
N PRO A 244 -10.01 2.94 -23.26
CA PRO A 244 -9.12 4.09 -23.12
C PRO A 244 -8.54 4.32 -21.72
N ALA A 245 -9.26 3.94 -20.65
CA ALA A 245 -8.73 4.05 -19.28
C ALA A 245 -7.45 3.22 -19.07
N GLN A 246 -7.26 2.14 -19.84
CA GLN A 246 -6.05 1.30 -19.79
C GLN A 246 -4.83 1.97 -20.46
N SER A 247 -4.97 3.19 -20.99
CA SER A 247 -3.84 3.98 -21.48
C SER A 247 -2.83 4.31 -20.37
N GLU A 248 -3.25 4.24 -19.11
CA GLU A 248 -2.35 4.28 -17.95
C GLU A 248 -1.28 3.18 -18.03
N GLN A 249 -1.71 1.93 -18.23
CA GLN A 249 -0.81 0.78 -18.34
C GLN A 249 0.08 0.89 -19.58
N LEU A 250 -0.44 1.46 -20.68
CA LEU A 250 0.37 1.75 -21.86
C LEU A 250 1.46 2.79 -21.57
N PHE A 251 1.12 3.86 -20.86
CA PHE A 251 2.09 4.87 -20.45
C PHE A 251 3.18 4.28 -19.53
N ILE A 252 2.80 3.41 -18.59
CA ILE A 252 3.73 2.67 -17.73
C ILE A 252 4.64 1.75 -18.57
N ALA A 253 4.07 0.94 -19.45
CA ALA A 253 4.80 0.01 -20.31
C ALA A 253 5.81 0.71 -21.22
N LEU A 254 5.39 1.79 -21.89
CA LEU A 254 6.26 2.59 -22.76
C LEU A 254 7.37 3.28 -21.96
N SER A 255 7.10 3.69 -20.73
CA SER A 255 8.12 4.26 -19.83
C SER A 255 9.14 3.21 -19.40
N HIS A 256 8.71 1.98 -19.11
CA HIS A 256 9.59 0.85 -18.81
C HIS A 256 10.46 0.44 -20.00
N ALA A 257 9.85 0.35 -21.18
CA ALA A 257 10.54 0.05 -22.44
C ALA A 257 11.42 1.20 -22.95
N ARG A 258 11.38 2.38 -22.30
CA ARG A 258 12.08 3.61 -22.73
C ARG A 258 11.76 3.96 -24.18
N ALA A 259 10.49 3.81 -24.55
CA ALA A 259 10.00 4.19 -25.86
C ALA A 259 10.22 5.70 -26.11
N VAL A 260 10.15 6.09 -27.38
CA VAL A 260 10.34 7.48 -27.78
C VAL A 260 9.33 8.39 -27.07
N THR A 261 9.78 9.60 -26.72
CA THR A 261 8.99 10.57 -25.94
C THR A 261 7.61 10.84 -26.51
N ALA A 262 7.47 10.89 -27.84
CA ALA A 262 6.20 11.14 -28.51
C ALA A 262 5.15 10.07 -28.18
N GLU A 263 5.52 8.79 -28.17
CA GLU A 263 4.60 7.70 -27.83
C GLU A 263 4.20 7.73 -26.35
N ARG A 264 5.15 8.01 -25.45
CA ARG A 264 4.89 8.11 -24.01
C ARG A 264 3.94 9.27 -23.70
N LEU A 265 4.16 10.43 -24.32
CA LEU A 265 3.31 11.61 -24.17
C LEU A 265 1.90 11.37 -24.71
N GLU A 266 1.77 10.69 -25.84
CA GLU A 266 0.46 10.35 -26.40
C GLU A 266 -0.33 9.41 -25.48
N ALA A 267 0.32 8.36 -24.95
CA ALA A 267 -0.32 7.45 -23.99
C ALA A 267 -0.77 8.19 -22.70
N LEU A 268 0.07 9.08 -22.17
CA LEU A 268 -0.26 9.93 -21.03
C LEU A 268 -1.48 10.83 -21.33
N ARG A 269 -1.50 11.49 -22.49
CA ARG A 269 -2.64 12.33 -22.90
C ARG A 269 -3.93 11.55 -23.03
N ARG A 270 -3.87 10.37 -23.64
CA ARG A 270 -5.03 9.48 -23.80
C ARG A 270 -5.60 9.06 -22.45
N PHE A 271 -4.73 8.74 -21.48
CA PHE A 271 -5.13 8.45 -20.11
C PHE A 271 -5.77 9.65 -19.41
N LEU A 272 -5.12 10.82 -19.45
CA LEU A 272 -5.65 12.05 -18.83
C LEU A 272 -7.03 12.41 -19.39
N THR A 273 -7.22 12.28 -20.71
CA THR A 273 -8.53 12.51 -21.36
C THR A 273 -9.59 11.53 -20.85
N ALA A 274 -9.25 10.25 -20.71
CA ALA A 274 -10.18 9.27 -20.15
C ALA A 274 -10.56 9.63 -18.69
N ALA A 275 -9.59 9.99 -17.87
CA ALA A 275 -9.82 10.37 -16.47
C ALA A 275 -10.52 11.73 -16.29
N GLU A 276 -10.53 12.59 -17.31
CA GLU A 276 -11.34 13.81 -17.35
C GLU A 276 -12.80 13.52 -17.69
N GLN A 277 -13.07 12.43 -18.43
CA GLN A 277 -14.40 12.02 -18.86
C GLN A 277 -15.11 11.10 -17.86
N ASP A 278 -14.35 10.31 -17.10
CA ASP A 278 -14.86 9.43 -16.04
C ASP A 278 -14.11 9.72 -14.74
N ASP A 279 -14.82 10.30 -13.78
CA ASP A 279 -14.29 10.68 -12.47
C ASP A 279 -13.95 9.49 -11.57
N THR A 280 -14.41 8.29 -11.93
CA THR A 280 -14.06 7.04 -11.23
C THR A 280 -12.69 6.49 -11.62
N ILE A 281 -12.05 7.05 -12.66
CA ILE A 281 -10.69 6.68 -13.03
C ILE A 281 -9.71 7.44 -12.12
N THR A 282 -9.01 6.67 -11.29
CA THR A 282 -7.92 7.15 -10.43
C THR A 282 -6.60 6.50 -10.87
N PRO A 283 -5.47 7.23 -10.76
CA PRO A 283 -4.17 6.66 -11.08
C PRO A 283 -3.76 5.62 -10.03
N HIS A 284 -3.16 4.52 -10.48
CA HIS A 284 -2.58 3.47 -9.66
C HIS A 284 -1.11 3.78 -9.32
N GLY A 285 -0.57 3.10 -8.30
CA GLY A 285 0.80 3.38 -7.80
C GLY A 285 1.90 3.38 -8.87
N ASN A 286 1.82 2.53 -9.90
CA ASN A 286 2.82 2.48 -10.98
C ASN A 286 2.79 3.71 -11.90
N PHE A 287 1.69 4.46 -11.95
CA PHE A 287 1.62 5.72 -12.69
C PHE A 287 2.59 6.76 -12.14
N ALA A 288 2.75 6.82 -10.82
CA ALA A 288 3.71 7.70 -10.16
C ALA A 288 5.14 7.41 -10.63
N TRP A 289 5.47 6.15 -10.89
CA TRP A 289 6.78 5.71 -11.39
C TRP A 289 7.00 6.22 -12.80
N ALA A 290 6.01 6.05 -13.67
CA ALA A 290 6.08 6.53 -15.03
C ALA A 290 6.22 8.07 -15.07
N LEU A 291 5.46 8.80 -14.25
CA LEU A 291 5.58 10.26 -14.12
C LEU A 291 6.94 10.70 -13.58
N HIS A 292 7.45 10.04 -12.54
CA HIS A 292 8.79 10.31 -12.02
C HIS A 292 9.86 10.21 -13.12
N ASN A 293 9.72 9.25 -14.05
CA ASN A 293 10.62 9.05 -15.18
C ASN A 293 10.27 9.89 -16.43
N SER A 294 9.39 10.89 -16.32
CA SER A 294 8.90 11.67 -17.47
C SER A 294 9.65 12.99 -17.73
N GLY A 295 10.59 13.38 -16.88
CA GLY A 295 11.45 14.56 -17.11
C GLY A 295 10.70 15.81 -17.60
N ASP A 296 11.35 16.66 -18.39
CA ASP A 296 10.75 17.94 -18.81
C ASP A 296 9.74 17.80 -19.96
N TRP A 297 9.70 16.66 -20.67
CA TRP A 297 8.78 16.51 -21.79
C TRP A 297 7.31 16.43 -21.36
N ALA A 298 7.04 16.07 -20.10
CA ALA A 298 5.70 16.06 -19.52
C ALA A 298 5.26 17.44 -18.97
N LEU A 299 6.13 18.46 -18.98
CA LEU A 299 5.81 19.82 -18.52
C LEU A 299 4.49 20.38 -19.08
N PRO A 300 4.14 20.20 -20.37
CA PRO A 300 2.88 20.70 -20.91
C PRO A 300 1.62 20.09 -20.26
N GLU A 301 1.72 18.89 -19.69
CA GLU A 301 0.59 18.16 -19.10
C GLU A 301 0.52 18.32 -17.57
N THR A 302 1.47 19.04 -16.94
CA THR A 302 1.49 19.20 -15.47
C THR A 302 0.23 19.82 -14.88
N PRO A 303 -0.49 20.76 -15.55
CA PRO A 303 -1.77 21.24 -15.03
C PRO A 303 -2.82 20.13 -14.94
N ARG A 304 -2.88 19.23 -15.94
CA ARG A 304 -3.83 18.11 -15.99
C ARG A 304 -3.46 17.02 -14.99
N ILE A 305 -2.16 16.71 -14.87
CA ILE A 305 -1.64 15.79 -13.84
C ILE A 305 -1.97 16.31 -12.44
N GLY A 306 -1.69 17.59 -12.18
CA GLY A 306 -1.98 18.23 -10.89
C GLY A 306 -3.47 18.23 -10.55
N ALA A 307 -4.34 18.51 -11.52
CA ALA A 307 -5.79 18.47 -11.35
C ALA A 307 -6.30 17.05 -11.05
N LEU A 308 -5.82 16.03 -11.78
CA LEU A 308 -6.15 14.63 -11.54
C LEU A 308 -5.79 14.20 -10.12
N LEU A 309 -4.54 14.42 -9.70
CA LEU A 309 -4.05 14.02 -8.38
C LEU A 309 -4.74 14.79 -7.25
N THR A 310 -4.98 16.09 -7.42
CA THR A 310 -5.70 16.90 -6.43
C THR A 310 -7.14 16.44 -6.26
N ARG A 311 -7.82 16.11 -7.37
CA ARG A 311 -9.19 15.60 -7.35
C ARG A 311 -9.27 14.25 -6.65
N ALA A 312 -8.40 13.30 -7.01
CA ALA A 312 -8.34 11.98 -6.39
C ALA A 312 -8.07 12.10 -4.88
N ALA A 313 -7.07 12.91 -4.48
CA ALA A 313 -6.76 13.16 -3.08
C ALA A 313 -7.94 13.81 -2.32
N GLY A 314 -8.62 14.78 -2.93
CA GLY A 314 -9.82 15.40 -2.37
C GLY A 314 -11.01 14.44 -2.23
N ALA A 315 -11.06 13.39 -3.06
CA ALA A 315 -12.03 12.30 -2.97
C ALA A 315 -11.66 11.23 -1.92
N GLY A 316 -10.53 11.40 -1.22
CA GLY A 316 -10.07 10.51 -0.15
C GLY A 316 -9.04 9.47 -0.58
N ASP A 317 -8.38 9.66 -1.73
CA ASP A 317 -7.25 8.81 -2.16
C ASP A 317 -5.91 9.35 -1.58
N PRO A 318 -5.37 8.75 -0.51
CA PRO A 318 -4.13 9.23 0.09
C PRO A 318 -2.90 8.99 -0.80
N ASP A 319 -2.93 7.97 -1.67
CA ASP A 319 -1.82 7.68 -2.59
C ASP A 319 -1.68 8.82 -3.59
N ALA A 320 -2.78 9.38 -4.10
CA ALA A 320 -2.74 10.56 -4.97
C ALA A 320 -2.07 11.78 -4.30
N ALA A 321 -2.31 12.00 -3.00
CA ALA A 321 -1.63 13.06 -2.24
C ALA A 321 -0.12 12.80 -2.11
N VAL A 322 0.26 11.55 -1.84
CA VAL A 322 1.65 11.11 -1.81
C VAL A 322 2.33 11.30 -3.17
N MET A 323 1.68 10.89 -4.26
CA MET A 323 2.18 11.08 -5.62
C MET A 323 2.44 12.56 -5.91
N LEU A 324 1.51 13.44 -5.55
CA LEU A 324 1.64 14.88 -5.74
C LEU A 324 2.87 15.43 -4.98
N GLY A 325 3.02 15.10 -3.69
CA GLY A 325 4.17 15.52 -2.89
C GLY A 325 5.51 14.98 -3.39
N ARG A 326 5.53 13.73 -3.88
CA ARG A 326 6.73 13.13 -4.47
C ARG A 326 7.13 13.80 -5.77
N LEU A 327 6.19 14.13 -6.64
CA LEU A 327 6.50 14.85 -7.86
C LEU A 327 7.03 16.26 -7.56
N GLN A 328 6.58 16.93 -6.50
CA GLN A 328 7.17 18.19 -6.05
C GLN A 328 8.63 18.04 -5.61
N LEU A 329 8.97 16.93 -4.94
CA LEU A 329 10.34 16.61 -4.54
C LEU A 329 11.24 16.34 -5.74
N THR A 330 10.74 15.60 -6.73
CA THR A 330 11.58 15.08 -7.83
C THR A 330 11.58 15.97 -9.07
N HIS A 331 10.53 16.75 -9.26
CA HIS A 331 10.34 17.67 -10.39
C HIS A 331 9.92 19.07 -9.90
N PRO A 332 10.80 19.79 -9.17
CA PRO A 332 10.46 21.09 -8.59
C PRO A 332 10.09 22.16 -9.64
N ASN A 333 10.48 21.97 -10.90
CA ASN A 333 10.14 22.85 -12.02
C ASN A 333 8.71 22.65 -12.58
N TRP A 334 8.02 21.55 -12.23
CA TRP A 334 6.67 21.27 -12.73
C TRP A 334 5.58 22.17 -12.15
N ARG A 335 5.89 22.93 -11.08
CA ARG A 335 4.97 23.89 -10.42
C ARG A 335 3.60 23.29 -10.08
N LEU A 336 3.60 22.08 -9.54
CA LEU A 336 2.40 21.36 -9.13
C LEU A 336 1.70 22.04 -7.94
N PRO A 337 0.37 21.84 -7.76
CA PRO A 337 -0.36 22.29 -6.57
C PRO A 337 0.30 21.87 -5.26
N ASP A 338 0.13 22.68 -4.20
CA ASP A 338 0.68 22.37 -2.87
C ASP A 338 0.08 21.08 -2.30
N ALA A 339 0.91 20.05 -2.14
CA ALA A 339 0.49 18.77 -1.60
C ALA A 339 0.31 18.79 -0.06
N LEU A 340 0.90 19.76 0.65
CA LEU A 340 1.02 19.71 2.10
C LEU A 340 -0.34 19.62 2.84
N PRO A 341 -1.40 20.36 2.46
CA PRO A 341 -2.70 20.22 3.12
C PRO A 341 -3.32 18.82 2.95
N LEU A 342 -3.19 18.24 1.75
CA LEU A 342 -3.71 16.91 1.43
C LEU A 342 -2.93 15.81 2.15
N LEU A 343 -1.60 15.93 2.19
CA LEU A 343 -0.73 15.01 2.92
C LEU A 343 -1.01 15.04 4.43
N LYS A 344 -1.24 16.23 5.02
CA LYS A 344 -1.60 16.34 6.44
C LYS A 344 -2.93 15.67 6.73
N ALA A 345 -3.94 15.88 5.89
CA ALA A 345 -5.21 15.19 6.03
C ALA A 345 -5.05 13.66 5.98
N ALA A 346 -4.28 13.14 5.01
CA ALA A 346 -3.99 11.71 4.90
C ALA A 346 -3.20 11.16 6.11
N ARG A 347 -2.19 11.88 6.59
CA ARG A 347 -1.44 11.54 7.82
C ARG A 347 -2.36 11.50 9.03
N ASP A 348 -3.24 12.48 9.19
CA ASP A 348 -4.15 12.57 10.34
C ASP A 348 -5.19 11.44 10.31
N GLN A 349 -5.47 10.87 9.13
CA GLN A 349 -6.23 9.63 8.94
C GLN A 349 -5.38 8.37 9.18
N GLY A 350 -4.06 8.50 9.33
CA GLY A 350 -3.15 7.40 9.65
C GLY A 350 -2.35 6.84 8.47
N HIS A 351 -2.33 7.54 7.32
CA HIS A 351 -1.56 7.11 6.16
C HIS A 351 -0.05 7.33 6.37
N THR A 352 0.70 6.24 6.43
CA THR A 352 2.12 6.25 6.83
C THR A 352 2.99 6.97 5.81
N GLU A 353 2.80 6.67 4.52
CA GLU A 353 3.62 7.21 3.43
C GLU A 353 3.37 8.72 3.22
N ALA A 354 2.18 9.20 3.61
CA ALA A 354 1.87 10.64 3.61
C ALA A 354 2.67 11.36 4.70
N ALA A 355 2.75 10.77 5.90
CA ALA A 355 3.56 11.28 7.00
C ALA A 355 5.05 11.36 6.63
N GLU A 356 5.59 10.32 5.99
CA GLU A 356 6.97 10.30 5.48
C GLU A 356 7.20 11.39 4.43
N THR A 357 6.26 11.55 3.48
CA THR A 357 6.36 12.55 2.42
C THR A 357 6.40 13.98 2.96
N ILE A 358 5.67 14.27 4.05
CA ILE A 358 5.76 15.56 4.76
C ILE A 358 7.18 15.80 5.28
N VAL A 359 7.78 14.80 5.93
CA VAL A 359 9.16 14.89 6.46
C VAL A 359 10.15 15.20 5.34
N TYR A 360 10.02 14.52 4.19
CA TYR A 360 10.89 14.74 3.04
C TYR A 360 10.72 16.14 2.43
N LEU A 361 9.48 16.63 2.28
CA LEU A 361 9.21 17.99 1.78
C LEU A 361 9.87 19.06 2.66
N ARG A 362 9.90 18.87 3.99
CA ARG A 362 10.62 19.77 4.89
C ARG A 362 12.13 19.73 4.72
N GLY A 363 12.67 18.62 4.26
CA GLY A 363 14.09 18.48 3.92
C GLY A 363 14.57 19.44 2.82
N LEU A 364 13.64 20.02 2.05
CA LEU A 364 13.97 21.02 1.02
C LEU A 364 14.32 22.40 1.59
N VAL A 365 14.07 22.67 2.87
CA VAL A 365 14.46 23.94 3.50
C VAL A 365 15.98 24.00 3.63
N THR A 366 16.63 24.85 2.82
CA THR A 366 18.10 24.93 2.70
C THR A 366 18.79 25.59 3.90
N HIS A 367 18.05 26.37 4.69
CA HIS A 367 18.53 27.05 5.89
C HIS A 367 17.50 26.93 7.02
N PRO A 368 17.34 25.74 7.62
CA PRO A 368 16.34 25.53 8.65
C PRO A 368 16.67 26.34 9.89
N THR A 369 15.68 27.06 10.40
CA THR A 369 15.73 27.67 11.74
C THR A 369 15.57 26.58 12.82
N GLU A 370 15.79 26.91 14.09
CA GLU A 370 15.47 25.97 15.19
C GLU A 370 13.97 25.62 15.21
N SER A 371 13.10 26.57 14.81
CA SER A 371 11.67 26.30 14.67
C SER A 371 11.40 25.26 13.57
N ASP A 372 12.11 25.34 12.44
CA ASP A 372 11.98 24.37 11.35
C ASP A 372 12.50 22.99 11.78
N ALA A 373 13.60 22.95 12.53
CA ALA A 373 14.16 21.71 13.08
C ALA A 373 13.20 21.07 14.10
N ALA A 374 12.64 21.86 15.02
CA ALA A 374 11.66 21.40 16.00
C ALA A 374 10.39 20.86 15.32
N GLN A 375 9.90 21.54 14.29
CA GLN A 375 8.75 21.09 13.53
C GLN A 375 9.05 19.83 12.70
N LYS A 376 10.26 19.71 12.14
CA LYS A 376 10.69 18.48 11.46
C LYS A 376 10.72 17.30 12.43
N ARG A 377 11.20 17.49 13.67
CA ARG A 377 11.15 16.44 14.71
C ARG A 377 9.71 16.05 15.04
N ASP A 378 8.77 17.00 15.09
CA ASP A 378 7.34 16.70 15.28
C ASP A 378 6.80 15.81 14.14
N ASP A 379 7.06 16.16 12.89
CA ASP A 379 6.61 15.35 11.75
C ASP A 379 7.29 13.97 11.70
N ILE A 380 8.58 13.86 12.05
CA ILE A 380 9.27 12.56 12.18
C ILE A 380 8.61 11.70 13.27
N LEU A 381 8.33 12.28 14.44
CA LEU A 381 7.70 11.55 15.54
C LEU A 381 6.29 11.07 15.16
N GLN A 382 5.52 11.91 14.46
CA GLN A 382 4.19 11.53 13.96
C GLN A 382 4.27 10.37 12.96
N ALA A 383 5.18 10.43 11.98
CA ALA A 383 5.41 9.34 11.04
C ALA A 383 5.88 8.04 11.75
N ALA A 384 6.79 8.14 12.73
CA ALA A 384 7.23 7.01 13.54
C ALA A 384 6.08 6.40 14.37
N ASN A 385 5.13 7.21 14.82
CA ASN A 385 3.95 6.75 15.53
C ASN A 385 2.96 6.01 14.63
N LEU A 386 2.93 6.37 13.33
CA LEU A 386 2.24 5.66 12.26
C LEU A 386 3.07 4.49 11.70
N MET A 387 4.02 3.95 12.47
CA MET A 387 4.77 2.74 12.11
C MET A 387 5.76 2.90 10.93
N SER A 388 6.11 4.13 10.55
CA SER A 388 7.23 4.34 9.61
C SER A 388 8.53 3.77 10.21
N GLY A 389 9.13 2.81 9.50
CA GLY A 389 10.37 2.16 9.93
C GLY A 389 11.57 3.11 9.92
N GLU A 390 11.72 3.89 8.85
CA GLU A 390 12.80 4.88 8.71
C GLU A 390 12.70 5.96 9.79
N MET A 391 11.49 6.51 10.00
CA MET A 391 11.29 7.56 10.98
C MET A 391 11.42 7.02 12.42
N SER A 392 11.01 5.77 12.67
CA SER A 392 11.26 5.11 13.96
C SER A 392 12.76 4.94 14.25
N TRP A 393 13.56 4.61 13.23
CA TRP A 393 15.01 4.51 13.37
C TRP A 393 15.65 5.86 13.70
N GLU A 394 15.19 6.93 13.04
CA GLU A 394 15.65 8.29 13.30
C GLU A 394 15.34 8.74 14.73
N VAL A 395 14.11 8.49 15.22
CA VAL A 395 13.72 8.76 16.61
C VAL A 395 14.63 8.00 17.58
N TYR A 396 14.92 6.72 17.33
CA TYR A 396 15.81 5.93 18.20
C TYR A 396 17.24 6.49 18.23
N ARG A 397 17.80 6.86 17.07
CA ARG A 397 19.17 7.38 16.95
C ARG A 397 19.37 8.72 17.63
N GLN A 398 18.34 9.56 17.63
CA GLN A 398 18.37 10.93 18.18
C GLN A 398 17.49 11.03 19.43
N TYR A 399 17.29 9.91 20.14
CA TYR A 399 16.26 9.81 21.18
C TYR A 399 16.31 10.93 22.22
N ASP A 400 17.49 11.34 22.66
CA ASP A 400 17.67 12.41 23.66
C ASP A 400 17.10 13.77 23.19
N ASP A 401 17.09 14.05 21.87
CA ASP A 401 16.46 15.26 21.33
C ASP A 401 14.93 15.17 21.36
N TYR A 402 14.39 13.99 21.07
CA TYR A 402 12.95 13.73 21.12
C TYR A 402 12.43 13.64 22.56
N GLU A 403 13.20 13.04 23.47
CA GLU A 403 12.91 13.01 24.91
C GLU A 403 12.82 14.44 25.44
N ARG A 404 13.80 15.30 25.15
CA ARG A 404 13.79 16.70 25.59
C ARG A 404 12.61 17.50 25.02
N GLN A 405 12.27 17.30 23.75
CA GLN A 405 11.20 18.08 23.11
C GLN A 405 9.78 17.57 23.46
N PHE A 406 9.58 16.26 23.56
CA PHE A 406 8.25 15.63 23.67
C PHE A 406 8.02 14.90 25.00
N ALA A 407 8.96 14.96 25.94
CA ALA A 407 8.90 14.27 27.23
C ALA A 407 8.66 12.76 27.09
N LEU A 408 9.36 12.12 26.14
CA LEU A 408 9.25 10.67 25.93
C LEU A 408 9.81 9.90 27.13
N GLU A 409 9.15 8.83 27.53
CA GLU A 409 9.61 7.94 28.61
C GLU A 409 10.73 7.02 28.10
N PRO A 410 11.82 6.80 28.86
CA PRO A 410 12.98 6.03 28.41
C PRO A 410 12.68 4.66 27.77
N ARG A 411 11.62 3.97 28.20
CA ARG A 411 11.18 2.69 27.59
C ARG A 411 10.73 2.82 26.14
N GLN A 412 10.24 3.99 25.72
CA GLN A 412 9.81 4.25 24.34
C GLN A 412 10.98 4.21 23.36
N LYS A 413 12.22 4.43 23.81
CA LYS A 413 13.42 4.27 22.98
C LYS A 413 13.43 2.90 22.31
N TYR A 414 13.24 1.84 23.09
CA TYR A 414 13.28 0.47 22.58
C TYR A 414 12.05 0.11 21.74
N ARG A 415 10.90 0.76 21.99
CA ARG A 415 9.72 0.65 21.10
C ARG A 415 10.04 1.13 19.69
N TYR A 416 10.73 2.26 19.53
CA TYR A 416 11.10 2.76 18.20
C TYR A 416 12.19 1.91 17.54
N LEU A 417 13.15 1.39 18.31
CA LEU A 417 14.11 0.40 17.82
C LEU A 417 13.42 -0.86 17.27
N HIS A 418 12.46 -1.40 18.03
CA HIS A 418 11.69 -2.58 17.64
C HIS A 418 10.92 -2.34 16.36
N ARG A 419 10.16 -1.23 16.29
CA ARG A 419 9.41 -0.85 15.09
C ARG A 419 10.29 -0.72 13.86
N ALA A 420 11.45 -0.08 13.98
CA ALA A 420 12.39 0.04 12.87
C ALA A 420 12.94 -1.32 12.42
N ALA A 421 13.30 -2.19 13.36
CA ALA A 421 13.81 -3.54 13.07
C ALA A 421 12.74 -4.43 12.40
N ASP A 422 11.52 -4.38 12.92
CA ASP A 422 10.36 -5.11 12.41
C ASP A 422 9.98 -4.61 11.01
N ALA A 423 9.95 -3.28 10.80
CA ALA A 423 9.69 -2.65 9.51
C ALA A 423 10.79 -2.93 8.46
N GLY A 424 11.94 -3.44 8.88
CA GLY A 424 12.95 -4.00 8.00
C GLY A 424 14.25 -3.21 7.88
N ASP A 425 14.47 -2.19 8.71
CA ASP A 425 15.76 -1.50 8.74
C ASP A 425 16.86 -2.44 9.29
N ASN A 426 17.86 -2.71 8.46
CA ASN A 426 18.89 -3.70 8.79
C ASN A 426 19.87 -3.23 9.87
N ASP A 427 20.06 -1.92 10.05
CA ASP A 427 20.86 -1.41 11.17
C ASP A 427 20.07 -1.52 12.47
N ALA A 428 18.78 -1.20 12.45
CA ALA A 428 17.89 -1.40 13.58
C ALA A 428 17.80 -2.88 13.97
N ARG A 429 17.71 -3.81 13.01
CA ARG A 429 17.76 -5.27 13.26
C ARG A 429 19.06 -5.69 13.93
N LEU A 430 20.19 -5.20 13.44
CA LEU A 430 21.51 -5.48 14.02
C LEU A 430 21.59 -4.96 15.45
N GLU A 431 21.19 -3.71 15.67
CA GLU A 431 21.22 -3.05 16.97
C GLU A 431 20.29 -3.77 17.97
N LEU A 432 19.05 -4.06 17.58
CA LEU A 432 18.11 -4.79 18.43
C LEU A 432 18.64 -6.19 18.80
N ALA A 433 19.17 -6.93 17.82
CA ALA A 433 19.77 -8.23 18.08
C ALA A 433 20.94 -8.13 19.07
N GLN A 434 21.74 -7.07 19.01
CA GLN A 434 22.81 -6.84 19.97
C GLN A 434 22.29 -6.53 21.37
N GLN A 435 21.26 -5.69 21.50
CA GLN A 435 20.62 -5.37 22.78
C GLN A 435 20.00 -6.61 23.44
N LEU A 436 19.30 -7.45 22.66
CA LEU A 436 18.71 -8.71 23.13
C LEU A 436 19.79 -9.68 23.61
N ARG A 437 20.89 -9.85 22.85
CA ARG A 437 22.01 -10.73 23.25
C ARG A 437 22.76 -10.23 24.47
N ALA A 438 22.85 -8.92 24.65
CA ALA A 438 23.44 -8.31 25.84
C ALA A 438 22.55 -8.45 27.08
N GLY A 439 21.29 -8.85 26.93
CA GLY A 439 20.32 -8.88 28.02
C GLY A 439 19.98 -7.48 28.54
N ASN A 440 20.07 -6.47 27.67
CA ASN A 440 19.68 -5.08 27.95
C ASN A 440 18.18 -4.85 27.68
N VAL A 441 17.59 -5.72 26.85
CA VAL A 441 16.17 -5.76 26.56
C VAL A 441 15.70 -7.19 26.49
N GLU A 442 14.44 -7.41 26.85
CA GLU A 442 13.72 -8.67 26.65
C GLU A 442 12.48 -8.44 25.81
N LEU A 443 12.15 -9.41 24.94
CA LEU A 443 10.87 -9.46 24.28
C LEU A 443 9.90 -10.25 25.18
N GLY A 444 8.90 -9.58 25.74
CA GLY A 444 7.87 -10.27 26.51
C GLY A 444 6.96 -11.13 25.65
N GLU A 445 6.13 -11.96 26.28
CA GLU A 445 5.13 -12.80 25.60
C GLU A 445 4.07 -11.99 24.84
N ASP A 446 3.94 -10.70 25.16
CA ASP A 446 3.07 -9.73 24.51
C ASP A 446 3.75 -8.98 23.34
N ASP A 447 4.92 -9.44 22.91
CA ASP A 447 5.77 -8.81 21.89
C ASP A 447 6.21 -7.37 22.25
N VAL A 448 6.17 -7.00 23.53
CA VAL A 448 6.64 -5.69 24.00
C VAL A 448 8.07 -5.80 24.53
N LEU A 449 8.96 -4.98 23.97
CA LEU A 449 10.32 -4.84 24.48
C LEU A 449 10.33 -4.14 25.84
N ARG A 450 10.97 -4.78 26.82
CA ARG A 450 11.18 -4.22 28.16
C ARG A 450 12.68 -4.02 28.40
N PRO A 451 13.13 -2.85 28.87
CA PRO A 451 14.50 -2.66 29.30
C PRO A 451 14.76 -3.48 30.56
N VAL A 452 15.79 -4.32 30.52
CA VAL A 452 16.23 -5.17 31.64
C VAL A 452 17.75 -5.14 31.75
N ASP A 453 18.30 -5.61 32.86
CA ASP A 453 19.75 -5.85 33.00
C ASP A 453 19.95 -7.26 33.56
N THR A 454 19.58 -8.25 32.77
CA THR A 454 19.59 -9.67 33.16
C THR A 454 20.35 -10.51 32.14
N ALA A 455 20.56 -11.79 32.44
CA ALA A 455 21.00 -12.72 31.40
C ALA A 455 19.92 -12.82 30.30
N PRO A 456 20.30 -12.96 29.02
CA PRO A 456 19.33 -13.04 27.93
C PRO A 456 18.51 -14.32 28.02
N LEU A 457 17.19 -14.18 27.85
CA LEU A 457 16.26 -15.31 27.76
C LEU A 457 16.44 -16.05 26.43
N GLN A 458 16.07 -17.34 26.39
CA GLN A 458 16.16 -18.13 25.16
C GLN A 458 15.35 -17.51 24.01
N GLY A 459 14.11 -17.08 24.28
CA GLY A 459 13.28 -16.41 23.26
C GLY A 459 13.91 -15.13 22.71
N SER A 460 14.56 -14.33 23.55
CA SER A 460 15.32 -13.14 23.10
C SER A 460 16.51 -13.51 22.21
N LEU A 461 17.22 -14.60 22.51
CA LEU A 461 18.34 -15.09 21.69
C LEU A 461 17.87 -15.64 20.35
N ASP A 462 16.79 -16.41 20.33
CA ASP A 462 16.18 -16.94 19.11
C ASP A 462 15.70 -15.80 18.21
N TYR A 463 15.04 -14.79 18.80
CA TYR A 463 14.61 -13.61 18.06
C TYR A 463 15.79 -12.78 17.54
N ALA A 464 16.83 -12.57 18.35
CA ALA A 464 18.05 -11.88 17.92
C ALA A 464 18.73 -12.60 16.74
N LYS A 465 18.77 -13.94 16.76
CA LYS A 465 19.30 -14.74 15.65
C LYS A 465 18.47 -14.54 14.38
N HIS A 466 17.14 -14.63 14.49
CA HIS A 466 16.21 -14.37 13.38
C HIS A 466 16.44 -13.00 12.74
N LEU A 467 16.53 -11.93 13.54
CA LEU A 467 16.78 -10.57 13.05
C LEU A 467 18.10 -10.46 12.27
N LEU A 468 19.17 -11.10 12.76
CA LEU A 468 20.46 -11.10 12.08
C LEU A 468 20.42 -11.91 10.78
N GLU A 469 19.75 -13.06 10.76
CA GLU A 469 19.59 -13.91 9.57
C GLU A 469 18.81 -13.18 8.49
N ARG A 470 17.71 -12.51 8.84
CA ARG A 470 16.93 -11.66 7.93
C ARG A 470 17.79 -10.53 7.36
N ALA A 471 18.49 -9.79 8.22
CA ALA A 471 19.35 -8.69 7.76
C ALA A 471 20.50 -9.20 6.86
N ALA A 472 21.15 -10.30 7.23
CA ALA A 472 22.22 -10.90 6.43
C ALA A 472 21.71 -11.43 5.09
N GLY A 473 20.52 -12.04 5.05
CA GLY A 473 19.84 -12.48 3.82
C GLY A 473 19.52 -11.34 2.86
N SER A 474 19.28 -10.13 3.40
CA SER A 474 19.14 -8.89 2.62
C SER A 474 20.49 -8.24 2.27
N GLY A 475 21.62 -8.93 2.46
CA GLY A 475 22.96 -8.43 2.11
C GLY A 475 23.62 -7.55 3.17
N HIS A 476 23.08 -7.46 4.40
CA HIS A 476 23.68 -6.64 5.45
C HIS A 476 24.97 -7.27 6.00
N ALA A 477 26.12 -6.77 5.53
CA ALA A 477 27.43 -7.35 5.82
C ALA A 477 27.78 -7.39 7.32
N ALA A 478 27.35 -6.41 8.11
CA ALA A 478 27.62 -6.37 9.55
C ALA A 478 26.89 -7.51 10.28
N SER A 479 25.60 -7.73 10.01
CA SER A 479 24.85 -8.86 10.56
C SER A 479 25.45 -10.21 10.14
N GLY A 480 25.84 -10.35 8.87
CA GLY A 480 26.52 -11.55 8.38
C GLY A 480 27.86 -11.83 9.08
N LYS A 481 28.64 -10.79 9.40
CA LYS A 481 29.87 -10.93 10.19
C LYS A 481 29.58 -11.38 11.63
N VAL A 482 28.52 -10.89 12.25
CA VAL A 482 28.12 -11.29 13.60
C VAL A 482 27.74 -12.77 13.62
N LEU A 483 26.90 -13.22 12.68
CA LEU A 483 26.50 -14.63 12.57
C LEU A 483 27.70 -15.55 12.38
N LYS A 484 28.62 -15.23 11.47
CA LYS A 484 29.82 -16.05 11.20
C LYS A 484 30.78 -16.15 12.40
N LYS A 485 30.81 -15.14 13.26
CA LYS A 485 31.70 -15.11 14.45
C LYS A 485 31.06 -15.75 15.69
N THR A 486 29.75 -15.94 15.68
CA THR A 486 28.98 -16.41 16.83
C THR A 486 28.79 -17.91 16.70
N SER A 487 29.06 -18.67 17.77
CA SER A 487 28.88 -20.13 17.81
C SER A 487 27.47 -20.51 18.27
N ASP A 488 27.04 -21.75 18.05
CA ASP A 488 25.71 -22.23 18.52
C ASP A 488 25.52 -22.07 20.04
N ARG A 489 26.60 -22.16 20.81
CA ARG A 489 26.58 -21.98 22.26
C ARG A 489 26.24 -20.55 22.68
N ASP A 490 26.55 -19.57 21.84
CA ASP A 490 26.23 -18.17 22.09
C ASP A 490 24.73 -17.86 21.87
N TRP A 491 23.98 -18.81 21.30
CA TRP A 491 22.53 -18.75 21.09
C TRP A 491 21.73 -19.57 22.12
N GLN A 492 22.39 -20.13 23.14
CA GLN A 492 21.74 -20.90 24.20
C GLN A 492 21.81 -20.12 25.52
N ALA A 493 20.67 -19.88 26.18
CA ALA A 493 20.60 -19.08 27.40
C ALA A 493 21.54 -19.59 28.51
N ALA A 494 21.76 -20.90 28.59
CA ALA A 494 22.65 -21.53 29.58
C ALA A 494 24.15 -21.22 29.36
N THR A 495 24.55 -20.85 28.13
CA THR A 495 25.96 -20.69 27.75
C THR A 495 26.28 -19.35 27.07
N ALA A 496 25.27 -18.55 26.75
CA ALA A 496 25.42 -17.28 26.06
C ALA A 496 26.22 -16.28 26.89
N ARG A 497 27.26 -15.71 26.28
CA ARG A 497 28.04 -14.62 26.89
C ARG A 497 27.43 -13.29 26.52
N ARG A 498 27.26 -12.40 27.52
CA ARG A 498 26.79 -11.02 27.30
C ARG A 498 27.86 -10.24 26.52
N PRO A 499 27.63 -9.83 25.26
CA PRO A 499 28.56 -8.95 24.56
C PRO A 499 28.61 -7.59 25.25
N ALA A 500 29.81 -7.05 25.46
CA ALA A 500 29.97 -5.67 25.89
C ALA A 500 29.58 -4.75 24.71
N LEU A 501 28.41 -4.13 24.78
CA LEU A 501 27.99 -3.16 23.79
C LEU A 501 28.76 -1.87 24.02
N ARG A 502 29.37 -1.34 22.96
CA ARG A 502 29.80 0.05 23.00
C ARG A 502 28.55 0.91 23.04
N PRO A 503 28.48 1.97 23.86
CA PRO A 503 27.47 2.99 23.67
C PRO A 503 27.50 3.35 22.18
N MET A 504 26.34 3.41 21.52
CA MET A 504 26.30 4.00 20.19
C MET A 504 26.73 5.46 20.34
N SER A 505 28.03 5.71 20.23
CA SER A 505 28.58 7.04 20.03
C SER A 505 27.83 7.59 18.83
N HIS A 506 27.16 8.74 18.98
CA HIS A 506 26.42 9.42 17.91
C HIS A 506 27.13 9.16 16.59
N VAL A 507 26.63 8.19 15.81
CA VAL A 507 27.18 7.95 14.50
C VAL A 507 26.77 9.21 13.77
N PRO A 508 27.70 10.13 13.41
CA PRO A 508 27.32 11.37 12.77
C PRO A 508 26.40 10.98 11.62
N ALA A 509 25.23 11.64 11.56
CA ALA A 509 24.24 11.39 10.51
C ALA A 509 25.05 11.28 9.21
N PRO A 510 25.02 10.11 8.54
CA PRO A 510 26.01 9.80 7.53
C PRO A 510 26.02 10.94 6.51
N ALA A 511 27.18 11.60 6.35
CA ALA A 511 27.31 12.91 5.73
C ALA A 511 26.64 12.93 4.35
N ARG A 512 25.37 13.38 4.27
CA ARG A 512 24.50 13.22 3.10
C ARG A 512 24.78 11.91 2.35
N SER A 513 24.97 10.78 3.05
CA SER A 513 24.93 9.50 2.36
C SER A 513 23.54 9.49 1.75
N GLY A 514 23.47 9.49 0.41
CA GLY A 514 22.22 9.66 -0.32
C GLY A 514 21.11 8.95 0.42
N PHE A 515 20.03 9.69 0.72
CA PHE A 515 18.78 9.22 1.32
C PHE A 515 18.69 7.72 1.20
N ARG A 516 18.49 6.94 2.28
CA ARG A 516 18.24 5.51 2.11
C ARG A 516 16.99 5.38 1.26
N LEU A 517 17.28 5.20 0.00
CA LEU A 517 16.38 5.38 -1.10
C LEU A 517 15.35 4.28 -0.88
N SER A 518 14.09 4.63 -0.56
CA SER A 518 12.98 3.67 -0.56
C SER A 518 13.06 2.84 -1.86
N TRP A 519 12.49 1.64 -1.94
CA TRP A 519 12.67 0.79 -3.14
C TRP A 519 12.44 1.53 -4.49
N TRP A 520 11.54 2.52 -4.48
CA TRP A 520 11.34 3.56 -5.50
C TRP A 520 12.56 4.38 -5.88
N HIS A 521 13.25 4.90 -4.89
CA HIS A 521 14.49 5.60 -5.10
C HIS A 521 15.64 4.63 -5.45
N TRP A 522 15.61 3.35 -5.08
CA TRP A 522 16.57 2.36 -5.60
C TRP A 522 16.44 2.23 -7.12
N LEU A 523 15.21 2.34 -7.66
CA LEU A 523 14.94 2.47 -9.08
C LEU A 523 15.40 3.83 -9.66
N ALA A 524 15.25 4.94 -8.92
CA ALA A 524 15.73 6.27 -9.33
C ALA A 524 17.26 6.44 -9.26
N GLY A 525 17.94 5.75 -8.34
CA GLY A 525 19.39 5.77 -8.16
C GLY A 525 20.15 5.21 -9.36
N ILE A 526 19.53 4.28 -10.10
CA ILE A 526 20.03 3.77 -11.38
C ILE A 526 20.01 4.88 -12.46
N ALA A 527 19.12 5.87 -12.37
CA ALA A 527 19.04 6.99 -13.31
C ALA A 527 20.07 8.09 -13.00
N VAL A 528 20.31 8.42 -11.72
CA VAL A 528 21.26 9.47 -11.31
C VAL A 528 22.73 9.05 -11.52
N VAL A 529 23.08 7.79 -11.24
CA VAL A 529 24.42 7.26 -11.53
C VAL A 529 24.70 7.23 -13.05
N ARG A 530 23.66 7.13 -13.89
CA ARG A 530 23.79 7.14 -15.35
C ARG A 530 23.79 8.53 -15.97
N LEU A 531 23.14 9.53 -15.36
CA LEU A 531 23.27 10.94 -15.78
C LEU A 531 24.71 11.44 -15.58
N ILE A 532 25.35 11.00 -14.48
CA ILE A 532 26.78 11.25 -14.23
C ILE A 532 27.63 10.51 -15.26
N ALA A 533 27.33 9.24 -15.58
CA ALA A 533 28.05 8.50 -16.62
C ALA A 533 27.92 9.09 -18.04
N SER A 534 26.77 9.70 -18.39
CA SER A 534 26.59 10.38 -19.68
C SER A 534 27.26 11.76 -19.75
N LEU A 535 27.44 12.44 -18.61
CA LEU A 535 28.15 13.72 -18.54
C LEU A 535 29.69 13.56 -18.57
N PHE A 536 30.20 12.37 -18.25
CA PHE A 536 31.64 12.05 -18.29
C PHE A 536 32.05 11.09 -19.43
N GLY A 537 31.12 10.76 -20.34
CA GLY A 537 31.31 9.77 -21.41
C GLY A 537 31.75 10.31 -22.78
N HIS A 538 32.38 11.48 -22.84
CA HIS A 538 33.02 12.00 -24.06
C HIS A 538 34.43 12.48 -23.76
N GLN A 539 35.34 11.54 -23.56
CA GLN A 539 36.76 11.64 -23.89
C GLN A 539 37.38 10.26 -23.69
N TRP A 540 37.35 9.43 -24.74
CA TRP A 540 38.42 8.56 -25.23
C TRP A 540 38.05 8.13 -26.65
#